data_AF-A0A1F8PII3-F1
#
_entry.id   AF-A0A1F8PII3-F1
#
_cell.length_a   1.000
_cell.length_b   1.000
_cell.length_c   1.000
_cell.angle_alpha   90.00
_cell.angle_beta   90.00
_cell.angle_gamma   90.00
#
_symmetry.space_group_name_H-M   'P 1'
#
loop_
_entity.id
_entity.type
_entity.pdbx_description
1 polymer ?
#
loop_
_entity_poly.entity_id
_entity_poly.type
_entity_poly.pdbx_seq_one_letter_code
_entity_poly.pdbx_strand_id
1 'polypeptide(L)'
;MSEIKQNRHVKTVCTLGPASNSPEVIRKLLLGGMDIARLNLNYGTLESHSQLIETVRSQSQELKLTKGILLDLPGFKKRTGDIKAVFGDHLEFATSHGADFIALSFISSAQQVGEVRQLLTEMKSDIPIIVKIERAKSLEASEAILEVCQGIMVARGDLAADISIEKVPMAQKHLIKAANRAGKPVITATQMLESMVRANTPTRAEATDVANAVLDGSDALMLSEETTIGAHPVEGVGMMVKIILEAEAELFDGHLPREGVPGISAEINDATARAACHIAYQVQAKAIIAFTTGGTTALRVSKYRPAQPILAVTPNERVARRLALSWGVLPVIRIAPPELDGILELAVQVAVDKDIAAKGDILVITAGIPPTGQGGTNLIKVHKI
;
A
#
# COMPACT_ATOMS: atom_id res chain seq x y z
N MET A 1 -20.53 -11.12 4.57
CA MET A 1 -19.11 -11.58 4.63
C MET A 1 -18.18 -10.83 3.67
N SER A 2 -18.66 -10.28 2.54
CA SER A 2 -17.85 -9.50 1.59
C SER A 2 -17.59 -8.05 2.03
N GLU A 3 -18.58 -7.38 2.66
CA GLU A 3 -18.48 -5.96 3.07
C GLU A 3 -17.46 -5.73 4.18
N ILE A 4 -17.46 -6.56 5.23
CA ILE A 4 -16.52 -6.46 6.37
C ILE A 4 -15.06 -6.56 5.90
N LYS A 5 -14.80 -7.32 4.83
CA LYS A 5 -13.44 -7.47 4.30
C LYS A 5 -12.95 -6.20 3.62
N GLN A 6 -13.80 -5.35 3.06
CA GLN A 6 -13.35 -4.17 2.31
C GLN A 6 -13.15 -2.91 3.17
N ASN A 7 -13.72 -2.86 4.36
CA ASN A 7 -13.71 -1.67 5.21
C ASN A 7 -12.57 -1.67 6.24
N ARG A 8 -11.36 -2.03 5.81
CA ARG A 8 -10.13 -1.98 6.62
C ARG A 8 -9.15 -0.98 6.04
N HIS A 9 -8.30 -0.43 6.90
CA HIS A 9 -7.32 0.56 6.50
C HIS A 9 -6.01 -0.08 6.05
N VAL A 10 -5.46 -1.00 6.84
CA VAL A 10 -4.22 -1.72 6.54
C VAL A 10 -4.45 -2.73 5.41
N LYS A 11 -3.55 -2.66 4.44
CA LYS A 11 -3.61 -3.45 3.21
C LYS A 11 -2.93 -4.80 3.38
N THR A 12 -3.25 -5.74 2.49
CA THR A 12 -2.56 -7.05 2.46
C THR A 12 -1.85 -7.26 1.13
N VAL A 13 -0.57 -7.64 1.25
CA VAL A 13 0.27 -8.07 0.13
C VAL A 13 0.38 -9.58 0.21
N CYS A 14 0.03 -10.31 -0.86
CA CYS A 14 0.12 -11.76 -0.88
C CYS A 14 1.11 -12.19 -1.97
N THR A 15 2.07 -13.03 -1.60
CA THR A 15 3.02 -13.58 -2.57
C THR A 15 2.36 -14.74 -3.31
N LEU A 16 2.34 -14.66 -4.64
CA LEU A 16 1.79 -15.73 -5.47
C LEU A 16 2.85 -16.79 -5.78
N GLY A 17 2.45 -18.05 -5.76
CA GLY A 17 3.31 -19.18 -6.07
C GLY A 17 2.55 -20.47 -6.36
N PRO A 18 3.19 -21.64 -6.24
CA PRO A 18 2.58 -22.93 -6.56
C PRO A 18 1.23 -23.23 -5.89
N ALA A 19 1.04 -22.79 -4.64
CA ALA A 19 -0.23 -22.99 -3.92
C ALA A 19 -1.34 -22.01 -4.36
N SER A 20 -0.99 -20.97 -5.12
CA SER A 20 -1.87 -19.85 -5.44
C SER A 20 -1.73 -19.34 -6.89
N ASN A 21 -1.39 -20.22 -7.83
CA ASN A 21 -1.20 -19.85 -9.24
C ASN A 21 -2.43 -20.11 -10.12
N SER A 22 -3.44 -20.84 -9.62
CA SER A 22 -4.65 -21.10 -10.38
C SER A 22 -5.59 -19.89 -10.36
N PRO A 23 -6.35 -19.62 -11.44
CA PRO A 23 -7.34 -18.55 -11.48
C PRO A 23 -8.36 -18.62 -10.33
N GLU A 24 -8.76 -19.83 -9.95
CA GLU A 24 -9.72 -20.09 -8.87
C GLU A 24 -9.18 -19.67 -7.49
N VAL A 25 -7.92 -20.01 -7.19
CA VAL A 25 -7.30 -19.63 -5.92
C VAL A 25 -7.02 -18.13 -5.91
N ILE A 26 -6.50 -17.56 -7.01
CA ILE A 26 -6.29 -16.11 -7.13
C ILE A 26 -7.60 -15.36 -6.89
N ARG A 27 -8.70 -15.80 -7.50
CA ARG A 27 -10.04 -15.23 -7.27
C ARG A 27 -10.42 -15.25 -5.79
N LYS A 28 -10.20 -16.38 -5.11
CA LYS A 28 -10.46 -16.52 -3.68
C LYS A 28 -9.57 -15.62 -2.83
N LEU A 29 -8.30 -15.40 -3.20
CA LEU A 29 -7.41 -14.46 -2.51
C LEU A 29 -7.87 -13.00 -2.69
N LEU A 30 -8.27 -12.61 -3.91
CA LEU A 30 -8.80 -11.28 -4.21
C LEU A 30 -10.04 -10.95 -3.36
N LEU A 31 -11.00 -11.89 -3.30
CA LEU A 31 -12.18 -11.80 -2.42
C LEU A 31 -11.83 -12.00 -0.94
N GLY A 32 -10.70 -12.68 -0.69
CA GLY A 32 -10.15 -13.01 0.63
C GLY A 32 -9.68 -11.78 1.39
N GLY A 33 -9.21 -10.77 0.66
CA GLY A 33 -8.65 -9.54 1.19
C GLY A 33 -7.33 -9.13 0.55
N MET A 34 -6.78 -9.88 -0.41
CA MET A 34 -5.54 -9.48 -1.12
C MET A 34 -5.72 -8.12 -1.81
N ASP A 35 -4.84 -7.15 -1.57
CA ASP A 35 -4.83 -5.86 -2.29
C ASP A 35 -3.74 -5.78 -3.34
N ILE A 36 -2.57 -6.34 -3.01
CA ILE A 36 -1.40 -6.37 -3.88
C ILE A 36 -0.95 -7.83 -4.06
N ALA A 37 -0.84 -8.26 -5.30
CA ALA A 37 -0.18 -9.52 -5.65
C ALA A 37 1.33 -9.29 -5.76
N ARG A 38 2.12 -9.93 -4.90
CA ARG A 38 3.58 -9.95 -5.00
C ARG A 38 4.03 -11.14 -5.85
N LEU A 39 4.87 -10.89 -6.84
CA LEU A 39 5.53 -11.93 -7.64
C LEU A 39 7.03 -11.83 -7.37
N ASN A 40 7.61 -12.89 -6.81
CA ASN A 40 9.02 -12.93 -6.47
C ASN A 40 9.85 -13.48 -7.65
N LEU A 41 10.57 -12.60 -8.34
CA LEU A 41 11.34 -12.96 -9.53
C LEU A 41 12.62 -13.75 -9.21
N ASN A 42 12.95 -13.98 -7.93
CA ASN A 42 14.00 -14.93 -7.56
C ASN A 42 13.63 -16.39 -7.88
N TYR A 43 12.34 -16.68 -8.10
CA TYR A 43 11.83 -18.02 -8.34
C TYR A 43 10.90 -18.04 -9.55
N GLY A 44 10.83 -19.17 -10.25
CA GLY A 44 10.03 -19.33 -11.46
C GLY A 44 10.64 -18.67 -12.71
N THR A 45 9.93 -18.74 -13.83
CA THR A 45 10.33 -18.14 -15.10
C THR A 45 9.56 -16.85 -15.36
N LEU A 46 10.12 -15.92 -16.14
CA LEU A 46 9.41 -14.70 -16.54
C LEU A 46 8.09 -15.02 -17.25
N GLU A 47 8.04 -16.08 -18.06
CA GLU A 47 6.80 -16.56 -18.70
C GLU A 47 5.71 -16.94 -17.68
N SER A 48 6.08 -17.68 -16.63
CA SER A 48 5.13 -18.03 -15.56
C SER A 48 4.62 -16.79 -14.83
N HIS A 49 5.48 -15.78 -14.65
CA HIS A 49 5.09 -14.50 -14.05
C HIS A 49 4.18 -13.68 -14.96
N SER A 50 4.39 -13.69 -16.29
CA SER A 50 3.48 -13.05 -17.25
C SER A 50 2.07 -13.62 -17.15
N GLN A 51 1.94 -14.95 -17.09
CA GLN A 51 0.64 -15.63 -16.94
C GLN A 51 -0.05 -15.27 -15.61
N LEU A 52 0.71 -15.18 -14.52
CA LEU A 52 0.18 -14.74 -13.22
C LEU A 52 -0.31 -13.29 -13.27
N ILE A 53 0.44 -12.38 -13.91
CA ILE A 53 0.04 -10.98 -14.09
C ILE A 53 -1.28 -10.92 -14.84
N GLU A 54 -1.39 -11.59 -15.98
CA GLU A 54 -2.61 -11.63 -16.79
C GLU A 54 -3.80 -12.19 -16.00
N THR A 55 -3.59 -13.28 -15.26
CA THR A 55 -4.63 -13.91 -14.45
C THR A 55 -5.12 -12.97 -13.35
N VAL A 56 -4.22 -12.31 -12.62
CA VAL A 56 -4.58 -11.33 -11.58
C VAL A 56 -5.36 -10.17 -12.18
N ARG A 57 -4.92 -9.62 -13.32
CA ARG A 57 -5.62 -8.52 -14.00
C ARG A 57 -7.02 -8.91 -14.46
N SER A 58 -7.14 -10.06 -15.13
CA SER A 58 -8.41 -10.59 -15.62
C SER A 58 -9.41 -10.83 -14.48
N GLN A 59 -8.98 -11.54 -13.42
CA GLN A 59 -9.85 -11.80 -12.26
C GLN A 59 -10.22 -10.52 -11.51
N SER A 60 -9.29 -9.57 -11.36
CA SER A 60 -9.57 -8.28 -10.71
C SER A 60 -10.58 -7.45 -11.50
N GLN A 61 -10.48 -7.44 -12.84
CA GLN A 61 -11.42 -6.75 -13.71
C GLN A 61 -12.82 -7.36 -13.65
N GLU A 62 -12.92 -8.69 -13.72
CA GLU A 62 -14.20 -9.42 -13.63
C GLU A 62 -14.90 -9.14 -12.29
N LEU A 63 -14.13 -9.12 -11.19
CA LEU A 63 -14.62 -8.82 -9.85
C LEU A 63 -14.84 -7.31 -9.60
N LYS A 64 -14.47 -6.43 -10.54
CA LYS A 64 -14.47 -4.97 -10.36
C LYS A 64 -13.69 -4.51 -9.12
N LEU A 65 -12.58 -5.19 -8.84
CA LEU A 65 -11.67 -4.87 -7.74
C LEU A 65 -10.41 -4.20 -8.29
N THR A 66 -10.06 -3.05 -7.72
CA THR A 66 -8.79 -2.38 -8.06
C THR A 66 -7.67 -2.99 -7.25
N LYS A 67 -6.79 -3.77 -7.89
CA LYS A 67 -5.73 -4.55 -7.23
C LYS A 67 -4.40 -4.34 -7.92
N GLY A 68 -3.35 -4.19 -7.11
CA GLY A 68 -2.01 -3.88 -7.59
C GLY A 68 -1.12 -5.10 -7.77
N ILE A 69 -0.05 -4.95 -8.53
CA ILE A 69 1.00 -5.95 -8.72
C ILE A 69 2.34 -5.35 -8.30
N LEU A 70 3.05 -6.08 -7.44
CA LEU A 70 4.40 -5.75 -6.99
C LEU A 70 5.36 -6.84 -7.47
N LEU A 71 6.35 -6.46 -8.28
CA LEU A 71 7.41 -7.38 -8.69
C LEU A 71 8.60 -7.22 -7.75
N ASP A 72 8.95 -8.28 -7.03
CA ASP A 72 10.12 -8.31 -6.16
C ASP A 72 11.33 -8.77 -6.95
N LEU A 73 12.27 -7.84 -7.17
CA LEU A 73 13.41 -8.04 -8.05
C LEU A 73 14.55 -8.73 -7.29
N PRO A 74 15.27 -9.67 -7.94
CA PRO A 74 16.45 -10.29 -7.35
C PRO A 74 17.52 -9.22 -7.11
N GLY A 75 18.10 -9.21 -5.92
CA GLY A 75 19.08 -8.20 -5.51
C GLY A 75 20.51 -8.72 -5.40
N PHE A 76 21.39 -7.85 -4.92
CA PHE A 76 22.81 -8.12 -4.69
C PHE A 76 23.05 -9.14 -3.57
N LYS A 77 23.15 -10.44 -3.90
CA LYS A 77 23.62 -11.43 -2.93
C LYS A 77 25.10 -11.23 -2.56
N LYS A 78 25.91 -10.60 -3.42
CA LYS A 78 27.32 -10.23 -3.16
C LYS A 78 27.56 -8.73 -3.39
N ARG A 79 28.47 -8.14 -2.60
CA ARG A 79 28.61 -6.71 -2.27
C ARG A 79 29.03 -5.75 -3.40
N THR A 80 29.11 -6.18 -4.65
CA THR A 80 29.58 -5.34 -5.77
C THR A 80 28.99 -5.85 -7.07
N GLY A 81 28.07 -5.11 -7.66
CA GLY A 81 27.63 -5.36 -9.02
C GLY A 81 27.08 -4.07 -9.62
N ASP A 82 27.21 -3.94 -10.93
CA ASP A 82 26.57 -2.91 -11.71
C ASP A 82 25.04 -3.03 -11.55
N ILE A 83 24.37 -1.92 -11.18
CA ILE A 83 22.91 -1.84 -11.03
C ILE A 83 22.19 -2.29 -12.30
N LYS A 84 22.72 -1.91 -13.47
CA LYS A 84 22.13 -2.29 -14.75
C LYS A 84 22.25 -3.79 -14.99
N ALA A 85 23.40 -4.38 -14.70
CA ALA A 85 23.61 -5.82 -14.85
C ALA A 85 22.70 -6.66 -13.93
N VAL A 86 22.33 -6.15 -12.76
CA VAL A 86 21.47 -6.88 -11.80
C VAL A 86 19.99 -6.69 -12.11
N PHE A 87 19.57 -5.45 -12.35
CA PHE A 87 18.15 -5.13 -12.46
C PHE A 87 17.65 -4.93 -13.89
N GLY A 88 18.52 -4.70 -14.88
CA GLY A 88 18.15 -4.32 -16.26
C GLY A 88 17.02 -5.15 -16.85
N ASP A 89 17.25 -6.45 -17.07
CA ASP A 89 16.27 -7.37 -17.66
C ASP A 89 14.96 -7.43 -16.84
N HIS A 90 15.08 -7.38 -15.51
CA HIS A 90 13.92 -7.42 -14.61
C HIS A 90 13.10 -6.12 -14.65
N LEU A 91 13.76 -4.97 -14.85
CA LEU A 91 13.11 -3.68 -15.03
C LEU A 91 12.41 -3.63 -16.40
N GLU A 92 13.04 -4.14 -17.45
CA GLU A 92 12.39 -4.27 -18.77
C GLU A 92 11.15 -5.16 -18.70
N PHE A 93 11.24 -6.29 -17.99
CA PHE A 93 10.09 -7.15 -17.73
C PHE A 93 8.98 -6.40 -16.95
N ALA A 94 9.34 -5.72 -15.85
CA ALA A 94 8.37 -5.01 -15.02
C ALA A 94 7.64 -3.90 -15.78
N THR A 95 8.38 -3.15 -16.60
CA THR A 95 7.84 -2.03 -17.37
C THR A 95 6.96 -2.51 -18.52
N SER A 96 7.39 -3.53 -19.27
CA SER A 96 6.62 -4.11 -20.37
C SER A 96 5.30 -4.75 -19.93
N HIS A 97 5.24 -5.30 -18.70
CA HIS A 97 4.04 -5.94 -18.16
C HIS A 97 3.17 -5.02 -17.29
N GLY A 98 3.50 -3.72 -17.23
CA GLY A 98 2.70 -2.74 -16.49
C GLY A 98 2.56 -3.06 -15.01
N ALA A 99 3.65 -3.49 -14.36
CA ALA A 99 3.69 -3.65 -12.92
C ALA A 99 3.37 -2.33 -12.22
N ASP A 100 2.69 -2.39 -11.07
CA ASP A 100 2.31 -1.18 -10.33
C ASP A 100 3.42 -0.73 -9.37
N PHE A 101 4.27 -1.67 -8.94
CA PHE A 101 5.43 -1.45 -8.08
C PHE A 101 6.58 -2.41 -8.44
N ILE A 102 7.81 -1.97 -8.17
CA ILE A 102 8.95 -2.87 -8.00
C ILE A 102 9.47 -2.80 -6.57
N ALA A 103 9.89 -3.95 -6.02
CA ALA A 103 10.63 -4.01 -4.78
C ALA A 103 12.11 -4.32 -5.05
N LEU A 104 13.01 -3.51 -4.51
CA LEU A 104 14.46 -3.67 -4.69
C LEU A 104 15.06 -4.35 -3.46
N SER A 105 15.62 -5.53 -3.68
CA SER A 105 16.37 -6.29 -2.67
C SER A 105 17.82 -5.82 -2.58
N PHE A 106 18.36 -5.81 -1.36
CA PHE A 106 19.75 -5.55 -0.98
C PHE A 106 20.31 -4.19 -1.42
N ILE A 107 19.44 -3.18 -1.56
CA ILE A 107 19.84 -1.79 -1.73
C ILE A 107 20.23 -1.19 -0.38
N SER A 108 21.34 -0.46 -0.35
CA SER A 108 21.93 0.06 0.89
C SER A 108 22.23 1.57 0.89
N SER A 109 21.85 2.29 -0.18
CA SER A 109 22.02 3.74 -0.25
C SER A 109 21.02 4.39 -1.19
N ALA A 110 20.77 5.69 -0.96
CA ALA A 110 19.95 6.54 -1.84
C ALA A 110 20.53 6.63 -3.26
N GLN A 111 21.86 6.61 -3.40
CA GLN A 111 22.55 6.62 -4.69
C GLN A 111 22.12 5.43 -5.56
N GLN A 112 22.11 4.21 -5.02
CA GLN A 112 21.70 3.02 -5.77
C GLN A 112 20.23 3.08 -6.21
N VAL A 113 19.36 3.68 -5.39
CA VAL A 113 17.96 3.95 -5.78
C VAL A 113 17.91 4.94 -6.95
N GLY A 114 18.75 5.97 -6.93
CA GLY A 114 18.91 6.93 -8.01
C GLY A 114 19.38 6.29 -9.33
N GLU A 115 20.32 5.35 -9.26
CA GLU A 115 20.79 4.59 -10.43
C GLU A 115 19.65 3.76 -11.05
N VAL A 116 18.84 3.07 -10.24
CA VAL A 116 17.65 2.37 -10.73
C VAL A 116 16.62 3.34 -11.32
N ARG A 117 16.42 4.51 -10.70
CA ARG A 117 15.52 5.54 -11.22
C ARG A 117 15.96 6.06 -12.58
N GLN A 118 17.27 6.20 -12.80
CA GLN A 118 17.82 6.61 -14.08
C GLN A 118 17.49 5.58 -15.16
N LEU A 119 17.70 4.28 -14.90
CA LEU A 119 17.34 3.22 -15.84
C LEU A 119 15.84 3.23 -16.18
N LEU A 120 14.97 3.40 -15.18
CA LEU A 120 13.53 3.53 -15.41
C LEU A 120 13.18 4.75 -16.27
N THR A 121 13.88 5.87 -16.07
CA THR A 121 13.71 7.08 -16.88
C THR A 121 14.11 6.86 -18.34
N GLU A 122 15.23 6.17 -18.57
CA GLU A 122 15.68 5.76 -19.91
C GLU A 122 14.64 4.86 -20.59
N MET A 123 13.97 3.99 -19.81
CA MET A 123 12.86 3.14 -20.26
C MET A 123 11.50 3.88 -20.34
N LYS A 124 11.46 5.20 -20.09
CA LYS A 124 10.23 6.02 -20.04
C LYS A 124 9.17 5.49 -19.06
N SER A 125 9.62 4.89 -17.97
CA SER A 125 8.78 4.32 -16.93
C SER A 125 8.79 5.17 -15.66
N ASP A 126 7.60 5.35 -15.09
CA ASP A 126 7.38 6.03 -13.82
C ASP A 126 7.09 5.05 -12.68
N ILE A 127 7.43 3.76 -12.84
CA ILE A 127 7.10 2.73 -11.86
C ILE A 127 7.66 3.09 -10.45
N PRO A 128 6.81 3.08 -9.41
CA PRO A 128 7.22 3.32 -8.04
C PRO A 128 8.21 2.26 -7.54
N ILE A 129 9.21 2.73 -6.80
CA ILE A 129 10.23 1.89 -6.16
C ILE A 129 9.89 1.73 -4.69
N ILE A 130 9.76 0.48 -4.25
CA ILE A 130 9.76 0.07 -2.85
C ILE A 130 11.15 -0.47 -2.51
N VAL A 131 11.81 0.07 -1.49
CA VAL A 131 13.14 -0.42 -1.07
C VAL A 131 12.99 -1.37 0.11
N LYS A 132 13.57 -2.57 0.01
CA LYS A 132 13.58 -3.54 1.10
C LYS A 132 14.72 -3.21 2.06
N ILE A 133 14.36 -2.90 3.31
CA ILE A 133 15.33 -2.64 4.37
C ILE A 133 15.67 -3.96 5.04
N GLU A 134 16.78 -4.55 4.58
CA GLU A 134 17.20 -5.92 4.88
C GLU A 134 18.53 -6.00 5.64
N ARG A 135 19.25 -4.89 5.82
CA ARG A 135 20.60 -4.87 6.41
C ARG A 135 20.79 -3.67 7.33
N ALA A 136 21.73 -3.77 8.27
CA ALA A 136 22.14 -2.68 9.16
C ALA A 136 22.47 -1.41 8.38
N LYS A 137 23.20 -1.54 7.26
CA LYS A 137 23.57 -0.39 6.42
C LYS A 137 22.35 0.29 5.78
N SER A 138 21.34 -0.47 5.31
CA SER A 138 20.13 0.12 4.74
C SER A 138 19.21 0.69 5.82
N LEU A 139 19.25 0.12 7.03
CA LEU A 139 18.59 0.69 8.21
C LEU A 139 19.21 2.05 8.60
N GLU A 140 20.53 2.16 8.66
CA GLU A 140 21.23 3.43 8.95
C GLU A 140 20.94 4.49 7.88
N ALA A 141 20.86 4.09 6.61
CA ALA A 141 20.58 4.98 5.48
C ALA A 141 19.09 5.19 5.20
N SER A 142 18.18 4.70 6.05
CA SER A 142 16.76 4.60 5.70
C SER A 142 16.10 5.96 5.44
N GLU A 143 16.50 7.01 6.15
CA GLU A 143 15.94 8.36 5.92
C GLU A 143 16.32 8.89 4.53
N ALA A 144 17.60 8.81 4.14
CA ALA A 144 18.06 9.22 2.82
C ALA A 144 17.44 8.35 1.70
N ILE A 145 17.27 7.05 1.93
CA ILE A 145 16.58 6.15 0.99
C ILE A 145 15.11 6.58 0.83
N LEU A 146 14.44 6.88 1.95
CA LEU A 146 13.07 7.35 1.96
C LEU A 146 12.89 8.65 1.21
N GLU A 147 13.89 9.52 1.05
CA GLU A 147 13.76 10.73 0.24
C GLU A 147 13.57 10.41 -1.26
N VAL A 148 14.24 9.37 -1.75
CA VAL A 148 14.34 9.06 -3.20
C VAL A 148 13.47 7.89 -3.68
N CYS A 149 12.89 7.07 -2.79
CA CYS A 149 11.96 6.00 -3.15
C CYS A 149 10.47 6.41 -2.98
N GLN A 150 9.53 5.54 -3.34
CA GLN A 150 8.09 5.77 -3.12
C GLN A 150 7.54 5.04 -1.90
N GLY A 151 8.30 4.12 -1.33
CA GLY A 151 7.95 3.39 -0.12
C GLY A 151 9.07 2.46 0.31
N ILE A 152 8.88 1.80 1.45
CA ILE A 152 9.83 0.84 1.97
C ILE A 152 9.14 -0.46 2.40
N MET A 153 9.92 -1.53 2.46
CA MET A 153 9.49 -2.81 3.02
C MET A 153 10.42 -3.19 4.17
N VAL A 154 9.87 -3.41 5.35
CA VAL A 154 10.59 -3.90 6.52
C VAL A 154 10.69 -5.42 6.38
N ALA A 155 11.82 -5.91 5.86
CA ALA A 155 12.07 -7.33 5.61
C ALA A 155 12.72 -7.97 6.84
N ARG A 156 11.89 -8.38 7.80
CA ARG A 156 12.33 -8.74 9.17
C ARG A 156 13.25 -9.95 9.21
N GLY A 157 12.96 -10.98 8.41
CA GLY A 157 13.79 -12.19 8.32
C GLY A 157 15.21 -11.89 7.83
N ASP A 158 15.33 -11.12 6.74
CA ASP A 158 16.64 -10.71 6.21
C ASP A 158 17.37 -9.76 7.18
N LEU A 159 16.65 -8.80 7.76
CA LEU A 159 17.22 -7.85 8.73
C LEU A 159 17.74 -8.56 9.98
N ALA A 160 17.00 -9.55 10.50
CA ALA A 160 17.39 -10.37 11.65
C ALA A 160 18.64 -11.23 11.39
N ALA A 161 19.00 -11.45 10.12
CA ALA A 161 20.26 -12.12 9.76
C ALA A 161 21.48 -11.18 9.83
N ASP A 162 21.26 -9.85 9.81
CA ASP A 162 22.32 -8.84 9.78
C ASP A 162 22.44 -8.03 11.09
N ILE A 163 21.35 -7.93 11.89
CA ILE A 163 21.34 -7.30 13.21
C ILE A 163 20.85 -8.28 14.29
N SER A 164 21.22 -8.03 15.55
CA SER A 164 20.74 -8.84 16.68
C SER A 164 19.21 -8.84 16.76
N ILE A 165 18.63 -10.00 17.03
CA ILE A 165 17.17 -10.24 16.99
C ILE A 165 16.38 -9.32 17.92
N GLU A 166 16.93 -8.97 19.09
CA GLU A 166 16.31 -8.05 20.05
C GLU A 166 16.20 -6.61 19.53
N LYS A 167 16.97 -6.23 18.49
CA LYS A 167 16.91 -4.91 17.86
C LYS A 167 15.86 -4.83 16.74
N VAL A 168 15.44 -5.96 16.19
CA VAL A 168 14.52 -6.02 15.03
C VAL A 168 13.18 -5.34 15.32
N PRO A 169 12.52 -5.54 16.48
CA PRO A 169 11.28 -4.84 16.79
C PRO A 169 11.45 -3.31 16.84
N MET A 170 12.58 -2.82 17.36
CA MET A 170 12.86 -1.38 17.42
C MET A 170 13.16 -0.81 16.03
N ALA A 171 13.89 -1.55 15.20
CA ALA A 171 14.13 -1.17 13.80
C ALA A 171 12.81 -1.08 13.00
N GLN A 172 11.90 -2.04 13.17
CA GLN A 172 10.56 -2.00 12.58
C GLN A 172 9.82 -0.70 12.95
N LYS A 173 9.72 -0.40 14.26
CA LYS A 173 9.03 0.80 14.75
C LYS A 173 9.65 2.08 14.19
N HIS A 174 10.98 2.15 14.17
CA HIS A 174 11.70 3.28 13.61
C HIS A 174 11.38 3.50 12.12
N LEU A 175 11.48 2.44 11.32
CA LEU A 175 11.23 2.48 9.87
C LEU A 175 9.78 2.86 9.54
N ILE A 176 8.81 2.26 10.23
CA ILE A 176 7.39 2.57 10.05
C ILE A 176 7.12 4.04 10.40
N LYS A 177 7.66 4.53 11.52
CA LYS A 177 7.51 5.94 11.92
C LYS A 177 8.13 6.89 10.90
N ALA A 178 9.31 6.57 10.37
CA ALA A 178 9.99 7.36 9.34
C ALA A 178 9.17 7.42 8.04
N ALA A 179 8.66 6.29 7.57
CA ALA A 179 7.82 6.21 6.37
C ALA A 179 6.50 6.97 6.53
N ASN A 180 5.84 6.79 7.68
CA ASN A 180 4.62 7.53 8.05
C ASN A 180 4.85 9.04 8.04
N ARG A 181 5.96 9.53 8.63
CA ARG A 181 6.33 10.95 8.60
C ARG A 181 6.53 11.46 7.17
N ALA A 182 7.18 10.66 6.33
CA ALA A 182 7.40 10.98 4.92
C ALA A 182 6.12 10.88 4.06
N GLY A 183 5.02 10.34 4.58
CA GLY A 183 3.79 10.07 3.82
C GLY A 183 3.99 9.03 2.72
N LYS A 184 4.92 8.08 2.91
CA LYS A 184 5.27 7.03 1.95
C LYS A 184 4.81 5.67 2.49
N PRO A 185 4.17 4.81 1.68
CA PRO A 185 3.72 3.51 2.13
C PRO A 185 4.85 2.64 2.69
N VAL A 186 4.56 1.94 3.80
CA VAL A 186 5.44 0.93 4.39
C VAL A 186 4.77 -0.44 4.45
N ILE A 187 5.50 -1.47 4.01
CA ILE A 187 5.09 -2.87 4.08
C ILE A 187 5.86 -3.56 5.20
N THR A 188 5.18 -4.18 6.16
CA THR A 188 5.83 -5.11 7.10
C THR A 188 5.79 -6.52 6.52
N ALA A 189 6.95 -7.15 6.40
CA ALA A 189 7.13 -8.38 5.64
C ALA A 189 7.85 -9.48 6.44
N THR A 190 7.59 -10.74 6.04
CA THR A 190 8.13 -12.00 6.58
C THR A 190 7.73 -12.29 8.02
N GLN A 191 7.70 -13.56 8.43
CA GLN A 191 7.42 -14.01 9.80
C GLN A 191 6.07 -13.49 10.37
N MET A 192 5.05 -13.32 9.51
CA MET A 192 3.75 -12.81 9.96
C MET A 192 2.87 -13.95 10.49
N LEU A 193 2.55 -14.93 9.65
CA LEU A 193 1.72 -16.09 10.00
C LEU A 193 2.42 -17.39 9.53
N GLU A 194 3.74 -17.48 9.71
CA GLU A 194 4.60 -18.54 9.17
C GLU A 194 4.09 -19.96 9.50
N SER A 195 3.59 -20.18 10.72
CA SER A 195 3.04 -21.47 11.13
C SER A 195 1.85 -21.91 10.26
N MET A 196 1.11 -20.96 9.67
CA MET A 196 -0.02 -21.23 8.77
C MET A 196 0.40 -21.73 7.37
N VAL A 197 1.70 -21.82 7.08
CA VAL A 197 2.17 -22.61 5.93
C VAL A 197 1.70 -24.07 6.06
N ARG A 198 1.63 -24.60 7.28
CA ARG A 198 1.22 -25.98 7.56
C ARG A 198 0.01 -26.10 8.48
N ALA A 199 -0.22 -25.13 9.36
CA ALA A 199 -1.31 -25.14 10.32
C ALA A 199 -2.54 -24.37 9.82
N ASN A 200 -3.72 -24.69 10.37
CA ASN A 200 -4.96 -23.98 10.06
C ASN A 200 -5.15 -22.68 10.85
N THR A 201 -4.35 -22.48 11.90
CA THR A 201 -4.42 -21.32 12.80
C THR A 201 -3.02 -20.90 13.21
N PRO A 202 -2.77 -19.59 13.38
CA PRO A 202 -1.47 -19.11 13.79
C PRO A 202 -1.26 -19.35 15.30
N THR A 203 -0.03 -19.20 15.73
CA THR A 203 0.30 -19.11 17.15
C THR A 203 -0.19 -17.79 17.74
N ARG A 204 -0.31 -17.72 19.07
CA ARG A 204 -0.62 -16.46 19.77
C ARG A 204 0.45 -15.39 19.51
N ALA A 205 1.73 -15.80 19.44
CA ALA A 205 2.84 -14.89 19.20
C ALA A 205 2.75 -14.23 17.83
N GLU A 206 2.44 -15.00 16.78
CA GLU A 206 2.21 -14.48 15.42
C GLU A 206 1.01 -13.55 15.36
N ALA A 207 -0.12 -13.91 16.00
CA ALA A 207 -1.28 -13.02 16.05
C ALA A 207 -0.96 -11.68 16.74
N THR A 208 -0.22 -11.71 17.85
CA THR A 208 0.26 -10.51 18.54
C THR A 208 1.23 -9.70 17.68
N ASP A 209 2.11 -10.35 16.93
CA ASP A 209 3.07 -9.68 16.05
C ASP A 209 2.38 -8.97 14.88
N VAL A 210 1.42 -9.63 14.23
CA VAL A 210 0.55 -9.02 13.20
C VAL A 210 -0.19 -7.81 13.75
N ALA A 211 -0.83 -7.94 14.92
CA ALA A 211 -1.52 -6.84 15.56
C ALA A 211 -0.58 -5.66 15.87
N ASN A 212 0.61 -5.93 16.42
CA ASN A 212 1.59 -4.88 16.70
C ASN A 212 2.08 -4.15 15.44
N ALA A 213 2.22 -4.83 14.30
CA ALA A 213 2.57 -4.17 13.04
C ALA A 213 1.46 -3.20 12.57
N VAL A 214 0.19 -3.53 12.81
CA VAL A 214 -0.95 -2.60 12.60
C VAL A 214 -0.84 -1.40 13.54
N LEU A 215 -0.63 -1.65 14.84
CA LEU A 215 -0.56 -0.59 15.86
C LEU A 215 0.65 0.35 15.67
N ASP A 216 1.77 -0.18 15.17
CA ASP A 216 2.95 0.60 14.78
C ASP A 216 2.63 1.55 13.61
N GLY A 217 1.61 1.21 12.81
CA GLY A 217 1.05 2.05 11.75
C GLY A 217 1.56 1.68 10.37
N SER A 218 1.75 0.40 10.09
CA SER A 218 2.06 -0.08 8.74
C SER A 218 0.93 0.18 7.76
N ASP A 219 1.24 0.56 6.52
CA ASP A 219 0.24 0.68 5.45
C ASP A 219 -0.24 -0.68 4.96
N ALA A 220 0.67 -1.66 4.92
CA ALA A 220 0.36 -3.01 4.49
C ALA A 220 1.17 -4.07 5.25
N LEU A 221 0.57 -5.26 5.35
CA LEU A 221 1.19 -6.46 5.88
C LEU A 221 1.33 -7.50 4.77
N MET A 222 2.44 -8.26 4.77
CA MET A 222 2.76 -9.19 3.69
C MET A 222 2.77 -10.65 4.14
N LEU A 223 2.03 -11.48 3.41
CA LEU A 223 2.16 -12.94 3.45
C LEU A 223 3.14 -13.40 2.38
N SER A 224 4.10 -14.21 2.80
CA SER A 224 5.18 -14.76 1.99
C SER A 224 4.90 -16.21 1.65
N GLU A 225 5.46 -17.15 2.42
CA GLU A 225 5.32 -18.58 2.18
C GLU A 225 3.89 -19.06 2.39
N GLU A 226 3.16 -18.41 3.28
CA GLU A 226 1.77 -18.72 3.66
C GLU A 226 0.86 -18.77 2.43
N THR A 227 1.03 -17.84 1.48
CA THR A 227 0.26 -17.83 0.23
C THR A 227 1.01 -18.45 -0.95
N THR A 228 2.34 -18.56 -0.89
CA THR A 228 3.16 -19.09 -2.01
C THR A 228 3.12 -20.61 -2.07
N ILE A 229 3.37 -21.28 -0.95
CA ILE A 229 3.53 -22.74 -0.84
C ILE A 229 2.68 -23.36 0.28
N GLY A 230 2.00 -22.53 1.07
CA GLY A 230 1.19 -22.98 2.20
C GLY A 230 0.03 -23.88 1.78
N ALA A 231 -0.37 -24.77 2.68
CA ALA A 231 -1.49 -25.69 2.45
C ALA A 231 -2.86 -24.97 2.38
N HIS A 232 -2.96 -23.79 3.00
CA HIS A 232 -4.22 -23.05 3.19
C HIS A 232 -4.05 -21.55 2.90
N PRO A 233 -3.74 -21.18 1.64
CA PRO A 233 -3.38 -19.79 1.30
C PRO A 233 -4.54 -18.81 1.50
N VAL A 234 -5.78 -19.25 1.21
CA VAL A 234 -6.98 -18.39 1.34
C VAL A 234 -7.32 -18.13 2.80
N GLU A 235 -7.17 -19.15 3.64
CA GLU A 235 -7.37 -19.09 5.08
C GLU A 235 -6.31 -18.21 5.75
N GLY A 236 -5.05 -18.27 5.30
CA GLY A 236 -3.98 -17.38 5.74
C GLY A 236 -4.32 -15.90 5.51
N VAL A 237 -4.79 -15.54 4.31
CA VAL A 237 -5.28 -14.17 4.03
C VAL A 237 -6.47 -13.82 4.91
N GLY A 238 -7.42 -14.74 5.05
CA GLY A 238 -8.60 -14.53 5.90
C GLY A 238 -8.25 -14.29 7.37
N MET A 239 -7.24 -14.98 7.90
CA MET A 239 -6.74 -14.78 9.26
C MET A 239 -6.03 -13.44 9.42
N MET A 240 -5.15 -13.09 8.49
CA MET A 240 -4.48 -11.78 8.46
C MET A 240 -5.50 -10.63 8.52
N VAL A 241 -6.56 -10.70 7.70
CA VAL A 241 -7.63 -9.69 7.68
C VAL A 241 -8.38 -9.62 9.01
N LYS A 242 -8.66 -10.75 9.66
CA LYS A 242 -9.34 -10.76 10.97
C LYS A 242 -8.50 -10.07 12.05
N ILE A 243 -7.20 -10.36 12.11
CA ILE A 243 -6.30 -9.74 13.09
C ILE A 243 -6.18 -8.24 12.81
N ILE A 244 -6.08 -7.84 11.54
CA ILE A 244 -6.06 -6.42 11.14
C ILE A 244 -7.30 -5.69 11.66
N LEU A 245 -8.49 -6.23 11.42
CA LEU A 245 -9.74 -5.60 11.84
C LEU A 245 -9.83 -5.45 13.37
N GLU A 246 -9.39 -6.46 14.12
CA GLU A 246 -9.37 -6.40 15.58
C GLU A 246 -8.39 -5.32 16.08
N ALA A 247 -7.19 -5.24 15.51
CA ALA A 247 -6.20 -4.24 15.89
C ALA A 247 -6.62 -2.81 15.47
N GLU A 248 -7.31 -2.66 14.34
CA GLU A 248 -7.85 -1.37 13.90
C GLU A 248 -8.99 -0.87 14.81
N ALA A 249 -9.82 -1.76 15.35
CA ALA A 249 -10.87 -1.37 16.28
C ALA A 249 -10.30 -0.65 17.52
N GLU A 250 -9.17 -1.15 18.04
CA GLU A 250 -8.43 -0.51 19.14
C GLU A 250 -7.82 0.85 18.73
N LEU A 251 -7.28 0.96 17.50
CA LEU A 251 -6.67 2.21 17.02
C LEU A 251 -7.64 3.40 16.98
N PHE A 252 -8.93 3.14 16.78
CA PHE A 252 -9.93 4.19 16.60
C PHE A 252 -10.85 4.38 17.81
N ASP A 253 -10.69 3.58 18.89
CA ASP A 253 -11.47 3.76 20.10
C ASP A 253 -11.07 5.08 20.81
N GLY A 254 -11.95 6.08 20.78
CA GLY A 254 -11.75 7.38 21.46
C GLY A 254 -10.66 8.30 20.88
N HIS A 255 -10.06 7.97 19.73
CA HIS A 255 -8.89 8.69 19.21
C HIS A 255 -9.24 9.84 18.25
N LEU A 256 -8.76 11.05 18.58
CA LEU A 256 -8.54 12.13 17.62
C LEU A 256 -7.49 11.69 16.56
N PRO A 257 -7.54 12.19 15.31
CA PRO A 257 -6.49 11.94 14.31
C PRO A 257 -5.12 12.28 14.91
N ARG A 258 -4.17 11.32 14.87
CA ARG A 258 -2.86 11.37 15.58
C ARG A 258 -2.40 12.80 15.91
N GLU A 259 -2.70 13.26 17.13
CA GLU A 259 -2.17 14.52 17.62
C GLU A 259 -0.65 14.34 17.77
N GLY A 260 0.12 15.13 17.02
CA GLY A 260 1.58 15.13 17.12
C GLY A 260 2.33 14.25 16.13
N VAL A 261 1.86 14.08 14.89
CA VAL A 261 2.75 13.63 13.79
C VAL A 261 3.98 14.55 13.76
N PRO A 262 5.19 14.09 14.14
CA PRO A 262 6.38 14.94 14.08
C PRO A 262 6.66 15.26 12.61
N GLY A 263 6.88 16.52 12.26
CA GLY A 263 7.09 16.94 10.86
C GLY A 263 5.82 17.35 10.12
N ILE A 264 4.91 18.09 10.78
CA ILE A 264 3.83 18.81 10.09
C ILE A 264 4.48 19.74 9.06
N SER A 265 4.21 19.50 7.78
CA SER A 265 4.73 20.38 6.74
C SER A 265 3.94 21.68 6.71
N ALA A 266 4.63 22.79 6.53
CA ALA A 266 4.01 24.09 6.29
C ALA A 266 3.47 24.23 4.85
N GLU A 267 3.67 23.23 3.99
CA GLU A 267 3.11 23.22 2.64
C GLU A 267 1.58 23.25 2.68
N ILE A 268 1.00 24.13 1.85
CA ILE A 268 -0.46 24.27 1.66
C ILE A 268 -1.12 22.90 1.46
N ASN A 269 -0.48 22.04 0.67
CA ASN A 269 -1.02 20.73 0.32
C ASN A 269 -1.19 19.80 1.52
N ASP A 270 -0.17 19.76 2.38
CA ASP A 270 -0.13 18.89 3.56
C ASP A 270 -1.04 19.46 4.66
N ALA A 271 -1.03 20.78 4.85
CA ALA A 271 -1.91 21.47 5.80
C ALA A 271 -3.39 21.29 5.46
N THR A 272 -3.75 21.36 4.18
CA THR A 272 -5.12 21.15 3.69
C THR A 272 -5.57 19.71 3.94
N ALA A 273 -4.73 18.72 3.59
CA ALA A 273 -5.06 17.32 3.85
C ALA A 273 -5.24 17.02 5.35
N ARG A 274 -4.37 17.60 6.19
CA ARG A 274 -4.50 17.51 7.65
C ARG A 274 -5.81 18.10 8.15
N ALA A 275 -6.13 19.31 7.71
CA ALA A 275 -7.37 19.98 8.10
C ALA A 275 -8.61 19.19 7.64
N ALA A 276 -8.58 18.57 6.46
CA ALA A 276 -9.66 17.70 6.00
C ALA A 276 -9.89 16.51 6.95
N CYS A 277 -8.81 15.89 7.46
CA CYS A 277 -8.91 14.79 8.41
C CYS A 277 -9.50 15.24 9.77
N HIS A 278 -9.05 16.38 10.30
CA HIS A 278 -9.59 16.91 11.55
C HIS A 278 -11.07 17.31 11.41
N ILE A 279 -11.44 17.96 10.31
CA ILE A 279 -12.84 18.32 10.03
C ILE A 279 -13.68 17.05 9.93
N ALA A 280 -13.22 16.04 9.18
CA ALA A 280 -13.95 14.78 9.01
C ALA A 280 -14.24 14.10 10.35
N TYR A 281 -13.25 14.06 11.26
CA TYR A 281 -13.45 13.58 12.62
C TYR A 281 -14.48 14.43 13.39
N GLN A 282 -14.31 15.75 13.41
CA GLN A 282 -15.14 16.66 14.20
C GLN A 282 -16.61 16.64 13.78
N VAL A 283 -16.88 16.59 12.48
CA VAL A 283 -18.26 16.57 11.93
C VAL A 283 -18.82 15.15 11.82
N GLN A 284 -18.07 14.14 12.27
CA GLN A 284 -18.42 12.72 12.15
C GLN A 284 -18.78 12.33 10.71
N ALA A 285 -17.97 12.80 9.75
CA ALA A 285 -18.15 12.46 8.35
C ALA A 285 -18.05 10.95 8.14
N LYS A 286 -18.81 10.41 7.17
CA LYS A 286 -18.76 9.00 6.80
C LYS A 286 -17.55 8.65 5.94
N ALA A 287 -17.04 9.59 5.16
CA ALA A 287 -15.90 9.38 4.30
C ALA A 287 -15.17 10.68 3.99
N ILE A 288 -13.90 10.54 3.61
CA ILE A 288 -13.13 11.59 2.96
C ILE A 288 -13.02 11.25 1.47
N ILE A 289 -13.53 12.12 0.60
CA ILE A 289 -13.45 11.98 -0.85
C ILE A 289 -12.24 12.77 -1.34
N ALA A 290 -11.21 12.06 -1.81
CA ALA A 290 -9.96 12.64 -2.27
C ALA A 290 -9.86 12.57 -3.79
N PHE A 291 -10.12 13.67 -4.49
CA PHE A 291 -9.92 13.76 -5.93
C PHE A 291 -8.43 13.89 -6.26
N THR A 292 -7.94 13.02 -7.14
CA THR A 292 -6.52 12.97 -7.45
C THR A 292 -6.20 12.43 -8.83
N THR A 293 -5.29 13.09 -9.54
CA THR A 293 -4.79 12.63 -10.85
C THR A 293 -3.54 11.76 -10.69
N GLY A 294 -2.60 12.17 -9.83
CA GLY A 294 -1.33 11.48 -9.59
C GLY A 294 -1.24 10.70 -8.27
N GLY A 295 -2.29 10.74 -7.44
CA GLY A 295 -2.39 10.02 -6.16
C GLY A 295 -1.92 10.80 -4.92
N THR A 296 -1.21 11.92 -5.09
CA THR A 296 -0.58 12.65 -3.98
C THR A 296 -1.58 13.20 -2.95
N THR A 297 -2.74 13.68 -3.38
CA THR A 297 -3.82 14.11 -2.45
C THR A 297 -4.25 12.96 -1.54
N ALA A 298 -4.54 11.78 -2.10
CA ALA A 298 -4.96 10.62 -1.32
C ALA A 298 -3.85 10.15 -0.36
N LEU A 299 -2.58 10.18 -0.80
CA LEU A 299 -1.43 9.86 0.06
C LEU A 299 -1.28 10.84 1.23
N ARG A 300 -1.47 12.15 1.00
CA ARG A 300 -1.43 13.16 2.06
C ARG A 300 -2.55 12.98 3.08
N VAL A 301 -3.76 12.64 2.63
CA VAL A 301 -4.88 12.31 3.55
C VAL A 301 -4.54 11.03 4.33
N SER A 302 -4.08 9.98 3.65
CA SER A 302 -3.69 8.71 4.24
C SER A 302 -2.62 8.86 5.32
N LYS A 303 -1.61 9.73 5.10
CA LYS A 303 -0.55 10.06 6.06
C LYS A 303 -1.08 10.46 7.45
N TYR A 304 -2.21 11.15 7.50
CA TYR A 304 -2.82 11.62 8.74
C TYR A 304 -3.73 10.60 9.42
N ARG A 305 -3.86 9.41 8.83
CA ARG A 305 -4.53 8.24 9.38
C ARG A 305 -5.96 8.53 9.92
N PRO A 306 -6.85 9.17 9.14
CA PRO A 306 -8.23 9.39 9.56
C PRO A 306 -8.96 8.06 9.77
N ALA A 307 -9.85 7.99 10.75
CA ALA A 307 -10.70 6.80 10.98
C ALA A 307 -11.73 6.59 9.86
N GLN A 308 -12.04 7.66 9.13
CA GLN A 308 -12.93 7.61 7.96
C GLN A 308 -12.22 6.95 6.77
N PRO A 309 -12.92 6.10 6.01
CA PRO A 309 -12.40 5.59 4.75
C PRO A 309 -12.10 6.72 3.77
N ILE A 310 -11.02 6.56 3.01
CA ILE A 310 -10.57 7.54 2.01
C ILE A 310 -10.94 7.05 0.62
N LEU A 311 -11.98 7.63 0.03
CA LEU A 311 -12.39 7.35 -1.34
C LEU A 311 -11.53 8.18 -2.30
N ALA A 312 -10.50 7.56 -2.88
CA ALA A 312 -9.59 8.23 -3.81
C ALA A 312 -10.14 8.18 -5.25
N VAL A 313 -10.70 9.28 -5.72
CA VAL A 313 -11.32 9.38 -7.04
C VAL A 313 -10.27 9.81 -8.07
N THR A 314 -10.00 8.96 -9.06
CA THR A 314 -8.97 9.21 -10.07
C THR A 314 -9.41 8.73 -11.47
N PRO A 315 -9.07 9.44 -12.55
CA PRO A 315 -9.31 8.96 -13.91
C PRO A 315 -8.28 7.90 -14.35
N ASN A 316 -7.18 7.74 -13.62
CA ASN A 316 -6.05 6.92 -14.05
C ASN A 316 -6.05 5.56 -13.33
N GLU A 317 -6.31 4.50 -14.08
CA GLU A 317 -6.34 3.13 -13.56
C GLU A 317 -5.01 2.70 -12.93
N ARG A 318 -3.87 3.12 -13.50
CA ARG A 318 -2.53 2.83 -12.95
C ARG A 318 -2.36 3.48 -11.57
N VAL A 319 -2.82 4.72 -11.41
CA VAL A 319 -2.79 5.43 -10.12
C VAL A 319 -3.73 4.77 -9.12
N ALA A 320 -4.93 4.36 -9.56
CA ALA A 320 -5.87 3.61 -8.73
C ALA A 320 -5.25 2.33 -8.17
N ARG A 321 -4.55 1.54 -9.00
CA ARG A 321 -3.87 0.31 -8.56
C ARG A 321 -2.68 0.58 -7.64
N ARG A 322 -1.94 1.67 -7.85
CA ARG A 322 -0.88 2.11 -6.92
C ARG A 322 -1.46 2.50 -5.56
N LEU A 323 -2.56 3.23 -5.53
CA LEU A 323 -3.22 3.64 -4.28
C LEU A 323 -3.82 2.46 -3.49
N ALA A 324 -3.99 1.28 -4.10
CA ALA A 324 -4.45 0.08 -3.40
C ALA A 324 -3.48 -0.39 -2.29
N LEU A 325 -2.21 0.04 -2.33
CA LEU A 325 -1.22 -0.23 -1.28
C LEU A 325 -1.31 0.77 -0.10
N SER A 326 -1.93 1.92 -0.29
CA SER A 326 -1.91 3.02 0.68
C SER A 326 -2.94 2.82 1.80
N TRP A 327 -2.54 3.04 3.05
CA TRP A 327 -3.40 2.88 4.22
C TRP A 327 -4.71 3.65 4.10
N GLY A 328 -5.84 3.01 4.41
CA GLY A 328 -7.17 3.65 4.44
C GLY A 328 -7.76 4.01 3.08
N VAL A 329 -6.99 3.88 2.00
CA VAL A 329 -7.41 4.31 0.67
C VAL A 329 -8.23 3.24 -0.04
N LEU A 330 -9.38 3.64 -0.58
CA LEU A 330 -10.26 2.88 -1.45
C LEU A 330 -10.29 3.60 -2.81
N PRO A 331 -9.51 3.13 -3.81
CA PRO A 331 -9.42 3.80 -5.09
C PRO A 331 -10.68 3.57 -5.94
N VAL A 332 -11.18 4.65 -6.56
CA VAL A 332 -12.37 4.65 -7.42
C VAL A 332 -12.03 5.32 -8.74
N ILE A 333 -12.24 4.59 -9.84
CA ILE A 333 -11.94 5.08 -11.18
C ILE A 333 -13.15 5.84 -11.73
N ARG A 334 -13.02 7.17 -11.81
CA ARG A 334 -14.00 8.09 -12.39
C ARG A 334 -13.28 9.30 -12.97
N ILE A 335 -13.89 9.91 -13.99
CA ILE A 335 -13.43 11.19 -14.52
C ILE A 335 -14.19 12.29 -13.78
N ALA A 336 -13.45 13.16 -13.09
CA ALA A 336 -14.04 14.30 -12.43
C ALA A 336 -14.40 15.39 -13.47
N PRO A 337 -15.58 15.99 -13.39
CA PRO A 337 -15.92 17.16 -14.19
C PRO A 337 -15.07 18.37 -13.78
N PRO A 338 -14.88 19.35 -14.68
CA PRO A 338 -14.07 20.53 -14.38
C PRO A 338 -14.74 21.51 -13.41
N GLU A 339 -16.07 21.52 -13.33
CA GLU A 339 -16.84 22.39 -12.45
C GLU A 339 -16.95 21.83 -11.03
N LEU A 340 -16.90 22.74 -10.03
CA LEU A 340 -17.00 22.36 -8.62
C LEU A 340 -18.31 21.63 -8.30
N ASP A 341 -19.44 22.08 -8.84
CA ASP A 341 -20.74 21.45 -8.57
C ASP A 341 -20.78 19.99 -9.06
N GLY A 342 -20.23 19.72 -10.25
CA GLY A 342 -20.11 18.36 -10.75
C GLY A 342 -19.16 17.49 -9.90
N ILE A 343 -18.11 18.07 -9.30
CA ILE A 343 -17.23 17.36 -8.35
C ILE A 343 -18.04 16.94 -7.11
N LEU A 344 -18.93 17.79 -6.61
CA LEU A 344 -19.78 17.48 -5.46
C LEU A 344 -20.77 16.36 -5.78
N GLU A 345 -21.45 16.44 -6.92
CA GLU A 345 -22.38 15.39 -7.38
C GLU A 345 -21.67 14.05 -7.53
N LEU A 346 -20.49 14.04 -8.16
CA LEU A 346 -19.69 12.83 -8.30
C LEU A 346 -19.21 12.28 -6.96
N ALA A 347 -18.85 13.15 -6.00
CA ALA A 347 -18.44 12.74 -4.67
C ALA A 347 -19.57 11.98 -3.94
N VAL A 348 -20.80 12.50 -4.03
CA VAL A 348 -22.00 11.84 -3.49
C VAL A 348 -22.23 10.51 -4.19
N GLN A 349 -22.23 10.49 -5.53
CA GLN A 349 -22.46 9.27 -6.31
C GLN A 349 -21.45 8.17 -5.95
N VAL A 350 -20.17 8.52 -5.83
CA VAL A 350 -19.12 7.55 -5.49
C VAL A 350 -19.30 6.99 -4.08
N ALA A 351 -19.67 7.82 -3.10
CA ALA A 351 -19.90 7.35 -1.74
C ALA A 351 -21.10 6.40 -1.64
N VAL A 352 -22.17 6.68 -2.39
CA VAL A 352 -23.37 5.84 -2.48
C VAL A 352 -23.10 4.55 -3.26
N ASP A 353 -22.44 4.62 -4.42
CA ASP A 353 -22.06 3.45 -5.24
C ASP A 353 -21.22 2.42 -4.47
N LYS A 354 -20.48 2.90 -3.46
CA LYS A 354 -19.60 2.09 -2.60
C LYS A 354 -20.26 1.64 -1.30
N ASP A 355 -21.53 1.99 -1.09
CA ASP A 355 -22.29 1.67 0.12
C ASP A 355 -21.60 2.18 1.40
N ILE A 356 -20.99 3.38 1.32
CA ILE A 356 -20.27 4.00 2.45
C ILE A 356 -21.10 5.10 3.11
N ALA A 357 -21.94 5.80 2.34
CA ALA A 357 -22.75 6.89 2.84
C ALA A 357 -24.13 6.92 2.18
N ALA A 358 -25.12 7.42 2.91
CA ALA A 358 -26.50 7.58 2.48
C ALA A 358 -27.02 9.01 2.75
N LYS A 359 -28.25 9.28 2.34
CA LYS A 359 -28.91 10.58 2.56
C LYS A 359 -28.86 10.98 4.04
N GLY A 360 -28.43 12.20 4.32
CA GLY A 360 -28.26 12.75 5.66
C GLY A 360 -26.86 12.61 6.24
N ASP A 361 -26.00 11.77 5.67
CA ASP A 361 -24.60 11.65 6.05
C ASP A 361 -23.76 12.85 5.58
N ILE A 362 -22.62 13.06 6.25
CA ILE A 362 -21.67 14.13 5.93
C ILE A 362 -20.45 13.52 5.23
N LEU A 363 -20.02 14.16 4.15
CA LEU A 363 -18.78 13.90 3.42
C LEU A 363 -17.82 15.07 3.59
N VAL A 364 -16.52 14.77 3.70
CA VAL A 364 -15.46 15.78 3.52
C VAL A 364 -14.78 15.53 2.20
N ILE A 365 -14.73 16.56 1.36
CA ILE A 365 -14.20 16.49 0.00
C ILE A 365 -12.92 17.31 -0.05
N THR A 366 -11.85 16.73 -0.60
CA THR A 366 -10.59 17.43 -0.84
C THR A 366 -10.04 17.17 -2.24
N ALA A 367 -9.49 18.21 -2.84
CA ALA A 367 -9.04 18.21 -4.23
C ALA A 367 -7.94 19.26 -4.47
N GLY A 368 -7.31 19.18 -5.63
CA GLY A 368 -6.53 20.26 -6.22
C GLY A 368 -7.33 21.00 -7.27
N ILE A 369 -7.46 22.32 -7.13
CA ILE A 369 -8.12 23.18 -8.13
C ILE A 369 -7.07 24.11 -8.77
N PRO A 370 -7.08 24.29 -10.11
CA PRO A 370 -7.98 23.67 -11.09
C PRO A 370 -7.67 22.18 -11.34
N PRO A 371 -8.69 21.34 -11.63
CA PRO A 371 -8.54 19.88 -11.74
C PRO A 371 -7.71 19.40 -12.95
N THR A 372 -7.44 20.27 -13.93
CA THR A 372 -6.71 19.96 -15.17
C THR A 372 -5.19 20.22 -15.08
N GLY A 373 -4.69 20.78 -13.97
CA GLY A 373 -3.26 20.99 -13.76
C GLY A 373 -2.56 19.81 -13.08
N GLN A 374 -1.22 19.81 -13.08
CA GLN A 374 -0.43 19.09 -12.07
C GLN A 374 -0.69 19.77 -10.70
N GLY A 375 -1.87 19.56 -10.14
CA GLY A 375 -2.45 20.37 -9.06
C GLY A 375 -2.28 19.75 -7.68
N GLY A 376 -1.95 20.61 -6.71
CA GLY A 376 -1.76 20.27 -5.30
C GLY A 376 -3.04 19.85 -4.57
N THR A 377 -3.11 20.06 -3.26
CA THR A 377 -4.26 19.73 -2.41
C THR A 377 -4.66 21.00 -1.68
N ASN A 378 -5.59 21.79 -2.21
CA ASN A 378 -5.84 23.15 -1.73
C ASN A 378 -7.33 23.47 -1.50
N LEU A 379 -8.21 22.48 -1.63
CA LEU A 379 -9.64 22.59 -1.36
C LEU A 379 -10.05 21.67 -0.22
N ILE A 380 -10.95 22.17 0.64
CA ILE A 380 -11.76 21.37 1.55
C ILE A 380 -13.22 21.83 1.41
N LYS A 381 -14.14 20.88 1.26
CA LYS A 381 -15.58 21.13 1.31
C LYS A 381 -16.24 20.11 2.22
N VAL A 382 -17.06 20.58 3.15
CA VAL A 382 -17.97 19.74 3.92
C VAL A 382 -19.32 19.75 3.22
N HIS A 383 -19.90 18.58 3.00
CA HIS A 383 -21.14 18.42 2.26
C HIS A 383 -22.04 17.39 2.94
N LYS A 384 -23.34 17.67 3.01
CA LYS A 384 -24.35 16.75 3.55
C LYS A 384 -25.18 16.21 2.38
N ILE A 385 -25.30 14.89 2.29
CA ILE A 385 -26.01 14.16 1.20
C ILE A 385 -27.53 14.37 1.29
#